data_AF-A0A6I2RLD7-F1
#
_entry.id   AF-A0A6I2RLD7-F1
#
_cell.length_a   1.000
_cell.length_b   1.000
_cell.length_c   1.000
_cell.angle_alpha   90.00
_cell.angle_beta   90.00
_cell.angle_gamma   90.00
#
_symmetry.space_group_name_H-M   'P 1'
#
loop_
_entity.id
_entity.type
_entity.pdbx_description
1 polymer ?
#
loop_
_entity_poly.entity_id
_entity_poly.type
_entity_poly.pdbx_seq_one_letter_code
_entity_poly.pdbx_strand_id
1 'polypeptide(L)'
;MEQQELYRYYSTQRPVDIGTYPKDPDNPLTGFLNYDERTSVEHGAFRAWGEVIYRSPLTPDQIYQYELRPSRDNPDVRRTMAE
;
A
#
# COMPACT_ATOMS: atom_id res chain seq x y z
N MET A 1 -1.21 17.81 -17.24
CA MET A 1 -1.16 17.54 -15.79
C MET A 1 -0.60 16.15 -15.68
N GLU A 2 0.64 16.01 -15.22
CA GLU A 2 1.24 14.70 -15.01
C GLU A 2 0.47 14.05 -13.86
N GLN A 3 -0.31 13.00 -14.15
CA GLN A 3 -0.85 12.14 -13.11
C GLN A 3 0.37 11.43 -12.49
N GLN A 4 0.86 11.95 -11.38
CA GLN A 4 1.93 11.27 -10.64
C GLN A 4 1.42 9.87 -10.28
N GLU A 5 2.16 8.85 -10.70
CA GLU A 5 1.87 7.47 -10.37
C GLU A 5 2.05 7.29 -8.85
N LEU A 6 0.95 7.01 -8.15
CA LEU A 6 0.96 6.76 -6.71
C LEU A 6 0.99 5.26 -6.45
N TYR A 7 1.70 4.88 -5.40
CA TYR A 7 1.86 3.49 -4.98
C TYR A 7 0.98 3.23 -3.77
N ARG A 8 0.02 2.31 -3.91
CA ARG A 8 -0.93 1.93 -2.86
C ARG A 8 -0.52 0.59 -2.25
N TYR A 9 -0.59 0.53 -0.93
CA TYR A 9 -0.38 -0.71 -0.18
C TYR A 9 -1.48 -0.89 0.85
N TYR A 10 -1.95 -2.12 1.00
CA TYR A 10 -3.01 -2.49 1.93
C TYR A 10 -2.43 -3.04 3.22
N SER A 11 -2.89 -2.52 4.35
CA SER A 11 -2.62 -3.10 5.65
C SER A 11 -3.60 -4.24 5.90
N THR A 12 -3.12 -5.48 5.96
CA THR A 12 -3.99 -6.68 5.97
C THR A 12 -4.23 -7.26 7.36
N GLN A 13 -3.30 -7.02 8.28
CA GLN A 13 -3.24 -7.65 9.60
C GLN A 13 -3.81 -6.76 10.71
N ARG A 14 -3.66 -5.44 10.56
CA ARG A 14 -4.00 -4.43 11.57
C ARG A 14 -4.44 -3.11 10.93
N PRO A 15 -5.22 -2.26 11.62
CA PRO A 15 -5.47 -0.88 11.20
C PRO A 15 -4.18 -0.11 10.94
N VAL A 16 -4.27 0.90 10.06
CA VAL A 16 -3.18 1.83 9.80
C VAL A 16 -3.07 2.78 10.98
N ASP A 17 -1.98 2.69 11.72
CA ASP A 17 -1.68 3.59 12.84
C ASP A 17 -0.19 3.98 12.82
N ILE A 18 0.21 4.85 13.73
CA ILE A 18 1.60 5.26 13.86
C ILE A 18 2.45 4.01 14.17
N GLY A 19 3.42 3.72 13.30
CA GLY A 19 4.31 2.56 13.44
C GLY A 19 3.83 1.31 12.71
N THR A 20 2.68 1.33 12.02
CA THR A 20 2.23 0.23 11.16
C THR A 20 2.56 0.45 9.69
N TYR A 21 3.35 1.48 9.38
CA TYR A 21 3.80 1.81 8.03
C TYR A 21 5.21 2.41 8.10
N PRO A 22 6.02 2.22 7.04
CA PRO A 22 7.36 2.79 6.99
C PRO A 22 7.31 4.31 6.92
N LYS A 23 8.12 4.96 7.75
CA LYS A 23 8.37 6.40 7.72
C LYS A 23 9.77 6.62 7.18
N ASP A 24 9.84 6.95 5.91
CA ASP A 24 11.09 7.28 5.23
C ASP A 24 11.07 8.78 4.87
N PRO A 25 12.13 9.55 5.18
CA PRO A 25 12.16 10.98 4.88
C PRO A 25 12.26 11.26 3.37
N ASP A 26 12.85 10.35 2.59
CA ASP A 26 12.99 10.46 1.14
C ASP A 26 11.74 9.93 0.41
N ASN A 27 10.98 9.03 1.04
CA ASN A 27 9.66 8.58 0.58
C ASN A 27 8.57 8.77 1.65
N PRO A 28 8.14 10.02 1.93
CA PRO A 28 7.15 10.28 2.94
C PRO A 28 5.78 9.72 2.55
N LEU A 29 5.01 9.33 3.57
CA LEU A 29 3.62 8.92 3.40
C LEU A 29 2.83 10.08 2.76
N THR A 30 2.21 9.80 1.61
CA THR A 30 1.38 10.77 0.88
C THR A 30 -0.03 10.84 1.44
N GLY A 31 -0.57 9.70 1.87
CA GLY A 31 -1.88 9.60 2.47
C GLY A 31 -2.16 8.21 3.00
N PHE A 32 -3.17 8.08 3.84
CA PHE A 32 -3.68 6.81 4.29
C PHE A 32 -5.18 6.88 4.52
N LEU A 33 -5.82 5.71 4.53
CA LEU A 33 -7.22 5.53 4.83
C LEU A 33 -7.38 4.31 5.74
N ASN A 34 -8.04 4.48 6.88
CA ASN A 34 -8.54 3.36 7.66
C ASN A 34 -9.97 3.07 7.28
N TYR A 35 -10.30 1.78 7.20
CA TYR A 35 -11.66 1.32 7.12
C TYR A 35 -12.23 1.15 8.53
N ASP A 36 -13.55 1.26 8.67
CA ASP A 36 -14.24 1.06 9.95
C ASP A 36 -14.07 -0.40 10.45
N GLU A 37 -14.09 -1.34 9.52
CA GLU A 37 -13.86 -2.76 9.74
C GLU A 37 -12.98 -3.38 8.65
N ARG A 38 -12.55 -4.63 8.86
CA ARG A 38 -11.74 -5.38 7.89
C ARG A 38 -12.54 -5.66 6.61
N THR A 39 -12.35 -4.81 5.61
CA THR A 39 -13.17 -4.71 4.41
C THR A 39 -12.54 -5.46 3.23
N SER A 40 -13.38 -6.07 2.40
CA SER A 40 -12.96 -6.72 1.15
C SER A 40 -12.48 -5.68 0.13
N VAL A 41 -11.26 -5.86 -0.40
CA VAL A 41 -10.63 -4.98 -1.37
C VAL A 41 -10.33 -5.71 -2.69
N GLU A 42 -10.01 -4.95 -3.73
CA GLU A 42 -9.58 -5.47 -5.04
C GLU A 42 -10.57 -6.51 -5.62
N HIS A 43 -11.84 -6.10 -5.70
CA HIS A 43 -12.96 -6.94 -6.13
C HIS A 43 -13.17 -8.22 -5.29
N GLY A 44 -12.80 -8.18 -4.01
CA GLY A 44 -13.00 -9.31 -3.09
C GLY A 44 -11.85 -10.31 -3.05
N ALA A 45 -10.70 -9.99 -3.65
CA ALA A 45 -9.54 -10.88 -3.65
C ALA A 45 -8.97 -11.13 -2.24
N PHE A 46 -9.08 -10.16 -1.34
CA PHE A 46 -8.68 -10.27 0.07
C PHE A 46 -9.34 -9.18 0.92
N ARG A 47 -9.09 -9.21 2.23
CA ARG A 47 -9.57 -8.19 3.16
C ARG A 47 -8.42 -7.40 3.77
N ALA A 48 -8.64 -6.11 3.96
CA ALA A 48 -7.67 -5.18 4.54
C ALA A 48 -8.36 -4.30 5.59
N TRP A 49 -7.56 -3.70 6.47
CA TRP A 49 -8.02 -2.73 7.46
C TRP A 49 -7.85 -1.28 7.00
N GLY A 50 -7.05 -1.07 5.96
CA GLY A 50 -6.81 0.24 5.40
C GLY A 50 -5.78 0.20 4.29
N GLU A 51 -5.43 1.39 3.82
CA GLU A 51 -4.47 1.60 2.75
C GLU A 51 -3.53 2.76 3.07
N VAL A 52 -2.29 2.64 2.59
CA VAL A 52 -1.24 3.67 2.66
C VAL A 52 -0.76 3.98 1.25
N ILE A 53 -0.44 5.24 1.01
CA ILE A 53 -0.13 5.78 -0.32
C ILE A 53 1.22 6.48 -0.27
N TYR A 54 2.09 6.17 -1.23
CA TYR A 54 3.43 6.73 -1.39
C TYR A 54 3.65 7.27 -2.80
N ARG A 55 4.63 8.16 -2.98
CA ARG A 55 5.04 8.68 -4.30
C ARG A 55 6.07 7.78 -5.00
N SER A 56 6.80 7.00 -4.23
CA SER A 56 7.75 6.01 -4.72
C SER A 56 7.40 4.63 -4.16
N PRO A 57 7.78 3.53 -4.85
CA PRO A 57 7.51 2.20 -4.35
C PRO A 57 8.26 1.94 -3.03
N LEU A 58 7.61 1.22 -2.12
CA LEU A 58 8.27 0.65 -0.94
C LEU A 58 9.21 -0.47 -1.34
N THR A 59 10.29 -0.63 -0.58
CA THR A 59 11.21 -1.75 -0.80
C THR A 59 10.57 -3.08 -0.38
N PRO A 60 11.01 -4.22 -0.94
CA PRO A 60 10.51 -5.53 -0.52
C PRO A 60 10.63 -5.79 0.98
N ASP A 61 11.71 -5.31 1.61
CA ASP A 61 11.91 -5.41 3.06
C ASP A 61 10.86 -4.59 3.82
N GLN A 62 10.62 -3.33 3.43
CA GLN A 62 9.57 -2.51 4.03
C GLN A 62 8.19 -3.15 3.89
N ILE A 63 7.87 -3.70 2.71
CA ILE A 63 6.60 -4.40 2.49
C ILE A 63 6.47 -5.60 3.43
N TYR A 64 7.53 -6.38 3.60
CA TYR A 64 7.56 -7.55 4.48
C TYR A 64 7.48 -7.18 5.97
N GLN A 65 8.34 -6.27 6.44
CA GLN A 65 8.41 -5.86 7.86
C GLN A 65 7.10 -5.27 8.37
N TYR A 66 6.40 -4.52 7.52
CA TYR A 66 5.13 -3.88 7.87
C TYR A 66 3.91 -4.71 7.42
N GLU A 67 4.11 -5.93 6.90
CA GLU A 67 3.06 -6.85 6.46
C GLU A 67 2.05 -6.18 5.48
N LEU A 68 2.58 -5.34 4.61
CA LEU A 68 1.82 -4.60 3.61
C LEU A 68 1.64 -5.44 2.35
N ARG A 69 0.52 -5.26 1.66
CA ARG A 69 0.27 -5.90 0.37
C ARG A 69 0.17 -4.85 -0.73
N PRO A 70 1.00 -4.87 -1.78
CA PRO A 70 0.90 -3.89 -2.86
C PRO A 70 -0.41 -4.07 -3.64
N SER A 71 -1.01 -2.97 -4.08
CA SER A 71 -2.16 -3.00 -4.99
C SER A 71 -1.74 -3.51 -6.36
N ARG A 72 -2.65 -4.22 -7.05
CA ARG A 72 -2.40 -4.66 -8.44
C ARG A 72 -2.24 -3.49 -9.40
N ASP A 73 -2.71 -2.31 -9.00
CA ASP A 73 -2.65 -1.11 -9.82
C ASP A 73 -1.28 -0.41 -9.77
N ASN A 74 -0.40 -0.82 -8.86
CA ASN A 74 0.93 -0.26 -8.75
C ASN A 74 1.75 -0.55 -10.02
N PRO A 75 2.47 0.44 -10.57
CA PRO A 75 3.21 0.29 -11.84
C PRO A 75 4.21 -0.89 -11.86
N ASP A 76 4.90 -1.14 -10.75
CA ASP A 76 5.86 -2.24 -10.58
C ASP A 76 5.18 -3.62 -10.55
N VAL A 77 4.02 -3.70 -9.90
CA VAL A 77 3.21 -4.93 -9.86
C VAL A 77 2.64 -5.25 -11.24
N ARG A 78 2.11 -4.24 -11.93
CA ARG A 78 1.57 -4.39 -13.30
C ARG A 78 2.63 -4.90 -14.27
N ARG A 79 3.87 -4.39 -14.18
CA ARG A 79 4.99 -4.85 -15.01
C ARG A 79 5.33 -6.32 -14.74
N THR A 80 5.39 -6.70 -13.47
CA THR A 80 5.72 -8.09 -13.07
C THR A 80 4.65 -9.10 -13.49
N MET A 81 3.38 -8.69 -13.59
CA MET A 81 2.28 -9.57 -14.02
C MET A 81 2.12 -9.67 -15.55
N ALA A 82 2.80 -8.82 -16.31
CA ALA A 82 2.76 -8.81 -17.78
C ALA A 82 3.88 -9.65 -18.42
N GLU A 83 4.84 -10.14 -17.62
CA GLU A 83 5.91 -11.07 -18.01
C GLU A 83 5.52 -12.52 -17.71
#